data_AF-A0A0W4ZR91-F1
#
_entry.id   AF-A0A0W4ZR91-F1
#
_cell.length_a   1.000
_cell.length_b   1.000
_cell.length_c   1.000
_cell.angle_alpha   90.00
_cell.angle_beta   90.00
_cell.angle_gamma   90.00
#
_symmetry.space_group_name_H-M   'P 1'
#
loop_
_entity.id
_entity.type
_entity.pdbx_description
1 polymer ?
#
loop_
_entity_poly.entity_id
_entity_poly.type
_entity_poly.pdbx_seq_one_letter_code
_entity_poly.pdbx_strand_id
1 'polypeptide(L)'
;IDTQVVVELKNDLSIRGILKSCDQFLNLRIDDCQVLEELKYPHLSAVKNMFIRGSVVRYVHIPSENVDTSLLEDATRREAQIQSQKNER
;
A
#
# COMPACT_ATOMS: atom_id res chain seq x y z
N ILE A 1 6.78 0.05 7.21
CA ILE A 1 7.30 1.42 7.01
C ILE A 1 8.79 1.29 6.75
N ASP A 2 9.34 2.14 5.87
CA ASP A 2 10.73 2.07 5.38
C ASP A 2 11.05 0.75 4.66
N THR A 3 10.04 0.17 4.01
CA THR A 3 10.14 -1.06 3.23
C THR A 3 9.83 -0.78 1.76
N GLN A 4 10.50 -1.50 0.86
CA GLN A 4 10.19 -1.43 -0.56
C GLN A 4 8.86 -2.14 -0.85
N VAL A 5 7.99 -1.47 -1.61
CA VAL A 5 6.68 -1.98 -2.03
C VAL A 5 6.44 -1.69 -3.51
N VAL A 6 5.52 -2.43 -4.12
CA VAL A 6 4.96 -2.10 -5.43
C VAL A 6 3.47 -1.82 -5.24
N VAL A 7 3.02 -0.64 -5.65
CA VAL A 7 1.63 -0.22 -5.56
C VAL A 7 1.02 -0.25 -6.95
N GLU A 8 -0.02 -1.06 -7.12
CA GLU A 8 -0.83 -1.10 -8.33
C GLU A 8 -2.10 -0.27 -8.10
N LEU A 9 -2.34 0.68 -9.00
CA LEU A 9 -3.52 1.55 -8.96
C LEU A 9 -4.66 0.98 -9.81
N LYS A 10 -5.88 1.44 -9.54
CA LYS A 10 -7.10 1.04 -10.28
C LYS A 10 -7.10 1.39 -11.77
N ASN A 11 -6.17 2.23 -12.21
CA ASN A 11 -5.95 2.59 -13.62
C ASN A 11 -4.76 1.82 -14.23
N ASP A 12 -4.36 0.72 -13.60
CA ASP A 12 -3.29 -0.19 -14.01
C ASP A 12 -1.87 0.39 -13.95
N LEU A 13 -1.72 1.61 -13.41
CA LEU A 13 -0.39 2.18 -13.14
C LEU A 13 0.27 1.44 -11.98
N SER A 14 1.50 0.97 -12.20
CA SER A 14 2.31 0.32 -11.17
C SER A 14 3.53 1.16 -10.80
N ILE A 15 3.69 1.40 -9.49
CA ILE A 15 4.76 2.24 -8.92
C ILE A 15 5.53 1.42 -7.90
N ARG A 16 6.84 1.33 -8.04
CA ARG A 16 7.76 0.79 -7.04
C ARG A 16 8.34 1.93 -6.21
N GLY A 17 8.49 1.75 -4.90
CA GLY A 17 9.19 2.74 -4.07
C GLY A 17 9.22 2.32 -2.59
N ILE A 18 9.64 3.23 -1.72
CA ILE A 18 9.75 3.01 -0.27
C ILE A 18 8.53 3.58 0.44
N LEU A 19 7.78 2.73 1.17
CA LEU A 19 6.62 3.17 1.94
C LEU A 19 7.04 3.95 3.19
N LYS A 20 6.84 5.27 3.19
CA LYS A 20 7.20 6.15 4.32
C LYS A 20 6.10 6.35 5.34
N SER A 21 4.84 6.43 4.91
CA SER A 21 3.72 6.57 5.84
C SER A 21 2.44 6.00 5.26
N CYS A 22 1.57 5.55 6.15
CA CYS A 22 0.20 5.11 5.88
C CYS A 22 -0.72 5.75 6.93
N ASP A 23 -1.83 6.36 6.52
CA ASP A 23 -2.83 6.92 7.44
C ASP A 23 -4.05 6.01 7.61
N GLN A 24 -5.02 6.43 8.42
CA GLN A 24 -6.25 5.65 8.69
C GLN A 24 -7.14 5.42 7.47
N PHE A 25 -6.96 6.20 6.39
CA PHE A 25 -7.67 6.02 5.12
C PHE A 25 -6.84 5.23 4.11
N LEU A 26 -5.72 4.68 4.56
CA LEU A 26 -4.74 3.95 3.75
C LEU A 26 -4.15 4.81 2.63
N ASN A 27 -4.09 6.14 2.82
CA ASN A 27 -3.30 6.99 1.93
C ASN A 27 -1.82 6.72 2.17
N LEU A 28 -1.04 6.62 1.11
CA LEU A 28 0.36 6.20 1.15
C LEU A 28 1.27 7.36 0.75
N ARG A 29 2.35 7.55 1.49
CA ARG A 29 3.51 8.33 1.03
C ARG A 29 4.60 7.35 0.60
N ILE A 30 4.98 7.42 -0.67
CA ILE A 30 6.03 6.61 -1.27
C ILE A 30 7.18 7.55 -1.66
N ASP A 31 8.39 7.25 -1.20
CA ASP A 31 9.63 7.94 -1.60
C ASP A 31 10.43 7.06 -2.56
N ASP A 32 11.36 7.66 -3.29
CA ASP A 32 12.21 7.00 -4.29
C ASP A 32 11.39 6.16 -5.30
N CYS A 33 10.31 6.76 -5.80
CA CYS A 33 9.38 6.16 -6.74
C CYS A 33 10.03 5.87 -8.10
N GLN A 34 9.72 4.70 -8.65
CA GLN A 34 9.96 4.32 -10.03
C GLN A 34 8.67 3.78 -10.65
N VAL A 35 8.26 4.33 -11.78
CA VAL A 35 7.13 3.81 -12.54
C VAL A 35 7.60 2.61 -13.34
N LEU A 36 6.91 1.46 -13.26
CA LEU A 36 7.37 0.25 -13.96
C LEU A 36 7.17 0.33 -15.49
N GLU A 37 6.18 1.10 -15.95
CA GLU A 37 5.89 1.33 -17.38
C GLU A 37 6.32 2.74 -17.82
N GLU A 38 7.58 3.12 -17.63
CA GLU A 38 8.07 4.48 -17.90
C GLU A 38 7.80 4.95 -19.34
N LEU A 39 7.89 4.06 -20.33
CA LEU A 39 7.63 4.37 -21.75
C LEU A 39 6.19 4.81 -22.02
N LYS A 40 5.23 4.29 -21.25
CA LYS A 40 3.80 4.60 -21.38
C LYS A 40 3.43 5.86 -20.60
N TYR A 41 4.18 6.17 -19.54
CA TYR A 41 3.95 7.31 -18.65
C TYR A 41 5.21 8.18 -18.47
N PRO A 42 5.79 8.74 -19.56
CA PRO A 42 7.06 9.48 -19.50
C PRO A 42 6.98 10.75 -18.65
N HIS A 43 5.77 11.30 -18.47
CA HIS A 43 5.52 12.46 -17.61
C HIS A 43 5.74 12.17 -16.12
N LEU A 44 5.81 10.89 -15.71
CA LEU A 44 6.02 10.50 -14.31
C LEU A 44 7.49 10.21 -13.99
N SER A 45 8.39 10.12 -14.98
CA SER A 45 9.80 9.76 -14.78
C SER A 45 10.59 10.75 -13.92
N ALA A 46 10.14 12.00 -13.79
CA ALA A 46 10.79 13.01 -12.95
C ALA A 46 10.31 12.99 -11.48
N VAL A 47 9.25 12.25 -11.17
CA VAL A 47 8.62 12.26 -9.84
C VAL A 47 9.30 11.26 -8.92
N LYS A 48 10.04 11.76 -7.93
CA LYS A 48 10.73 10.92 -6.94
C LYS A 48 9.88 10.56 -5.72
N ASN A 49 8.96 11.43 -5.31
CA ASN A 49 8.12 11.21 -4.13
C ASN A 49 6.65 11.36 -4.53
N MET A 50 5.80 10.47 -4.05
CA MET A 50 4.38 10.44 -4.40
C MET A 50 3.50 10.29 -3.17
N PHE A 51 2.40 11.05 -3.15
CA PHE A 51 1.28 10.83 -2.25
C PHE A 51 0.15 10.17 -3.03
N ILE A 52 -0.28 8.99 -2.59
CA ILE A 52 -1.31 8.17 -3.24
C ILE A 52 -2.52 8.11 -2.32
N ARG A 53 -3.69 8.49 -2.84
CA ARG A 53 -4.95 8.36 -2.10
C ARG A 53 -5.33 6.88 -1.99
N GLY A 54 -5.62 6.38 -0.79
CA GLY A 54 -5.91 4.95 -0.55
C GLY A 54 -7.06 4.42 -1.42
N SER A 55 -8.06 5.25 -1.71
CA SER A 55 -9.22 4.85 -2.52
C SER A 55 -8.90 4.53 -3.99
N VAL A 56 -7.74 4.94 -4.53
CA VAL A 56 -7.32 4.63 -5.91
C VAL A 56 -6.39 3.42 -6.01
N VAL A 57 -5.95 2.88 -4.87
CA VAL A 57 -5.10 1.69 -4.82
C VAL A 57 -5.93 0.44 -5.12
N ARG A 58 -5.37 -0.47 -5.94
CA ARG A 58 -5.91 -1.81 -6.17
C ARG A 58 -5.13 -2.85 -5.35
N TYR A 59 -3.80 -2.85 -5.48
CA TYR A 59 -2.93 -3.78 -4.76
C TYR A 59 -1.70 -3.08 -4.19
N VAL A 60 -1.20 -3.61 -3.08
CA VAL A 60 0.14 -3.30 -2.56
C VAL A 60 0.87 -4.62 -2.41
N HIS A 61 1.88 -4.84 -3.24
CA HIS A 61 2.75 -6.00 -3.18
C HIS A 61 3.88 -5.74 -2.19
N ILE A 62 4.02 -6.64 -1.22
CA ILE A 62 5.01 -6.59 -0.16
C ILE A 62 5.81 -7.91 -0.23
N PRO A 63 7.14 -7.87 -0.09
CA PRO A 63 7.94 -9.09 0.00
C PRO A 63 7.49 -9.97 1.18
N SER A 64 7.41 -11.28 0.97
CA SER A 64 6.92 -12.24 1.97
C SER A 64 7.74 -12.24 3.25
N GLU A 65 9.04 -12.00 3.14
CA GLU A 65 9.97 -11.90 4.27
C GLU A 65 9.65 -10.73 5.22
N ASN A 66 8.90 -9.74 4.75
CA ASN A 66 8.49 -8.59 5.55
C ASN A 66 7.11 -8.79 6.20
N VAL A 67 6.51 -9.98 6.09
CA VAL A 67 5.17 -10.29 6.58
C VAL A 67 5.20 -11.53 7.47
N ASP A 68 4.99 -11.33 8.77
CA ASP A 68 4.69 -12.43 9.70
C ASP A 68 3.22 -12.81 9.56
N THR A 69 2.96 -13.92 8.88
CA THR A 69 1.59 -14.39 8.60
C THR A 69 0.88 -14.88 9.86
N SER A 70 1.59 -15.47 10.81
CA SER A 70 0.99 -15.94 12.06
C SER A 70 0.48 -14.78 12.90
N LEU A 71 1.29 -13.72 13.03
CA LEU A 71 0.87 -12.49 13.73
C LEU A 71 -0.31 -11.80 13.00
N LEU A 72 -0.27 -11.75 11.68
CA LEU A 72 -1.34 -11.17 10.86
C LEU A 72 -2.67 -11.90 11.08
N GLU A 73 -2.67 -13.23 11.01
CA GLU A 73 -3.87 -14.04 11.24
C GLU A 73 -4.47 -13.84 12.63
N ASP A 74 -3.63 -13.82 13.67
CA ASP A 74 -4.05 -13.57 15.05
C ASP A 74 -4.64 -12.18 15.23
N ALA A 75 -4.06 -11.16 14.59
CA ALA A 75 -4.59 -9.80 14.61
C ALA A 75 -5.94 -9.71 13.88
N THR A 76 -6.08 -10.36 12.71
CA THR A 76 -7.34 -10.40 11.95
C THR A 76 -8.47 -11.07 12.73
N ARG A 77 -8.23 -12.20 13.40
CA ARG A 77 -9.25 -12.86 14.22
C ARG A 77 -9.75 -11.96 15.36
N ARG A 78 -8.83 -11.26 16.04
CA ARG A 78 -9.18 -10.34 17.14
C ARG A 78 -9.95 -9.13 16.63
N GLU A 79 -9.53 -8.52 15.52
CA GLU A 79 -10.22 -7.36 14.95
C GLU A 79 -11.64 -7.72 14.50
N ALA A 80 -11.84 -8.89 13.87
CA ALA A 80 -13.17 -9.35 13.46
C ALA A 80 -14.14 -9.50 14.65
N GLN A 81 -13.68 -10.01 15.79
CA GLN A 81 -14.49 -10.12 17.02
C GLN A 81 -14.85 -8.74 17.59
N ILE A 82 -13.91 -7.79 17.56
CA ILE A 82 -14.16 -6.41 18.01
C ILE A 82 -15.21 -5.74 17.12
N GLN A 83 -15.12 -5.93 15.80
CA GLN A 83 -16.06 -5.35 14.84
C GLN A 83 -17.46 -5.97 14.96
N SER A 84 -17.58 -7.28 15.20
CA SER A 84 -18.90 -7.90 15.41
C SER A 84 -19.59 -7.34 16.66
N GLN A 85 -18.86 -7.20 17.77
CA GLN A 85 -19.40 -6.64 19.00
C GLN A 85 -19.78 -5.16 18.88
N LYS A 86 -19.08 -4.39 18.04
CA LYS A 86 -19.45 -2.99 17.75
C LYS A 86 -20.74 -2.90 16.94
N ASN A 87 -20.95 -3.80 15.99
CA ASN A 87 -22.14 -3.80 15.14
C ASN A 87 -23.40 -4.29 15.86
N GLU A 88 -23.24 -5.00 16.98
CA GLU A 88 -24.34 -5.49 17.84
C GLU A 88 -24.80 -4.46 18.89
N ARG A 89 -24.11 -3.33 19.03
CA ARG A 89 -24.46 -2.21 19.92
C ARG A 89 -25.09 -1.06 19.15
#